data_AF-A0A9D7PEX9-F1
#
_entry.id   AF-A0A9D7PEX9-F1
#
_cell.length_a   1.000
_cell.length_b   1.000
_cell.length_c   1.000
_cell.angle_alpha   90.00
_cell.angle_beta   90.00
_cell.angle_gamma   90.00
#
_symmetry.space_group_name_H-M   'P 1'
#
loop_
_entity.id
_entity.type
_entity.pdbx_description
1 polymer ?
#
loop_
_entity_poly.entity_id
_entity_poly.type
_entity_poly.pdbx_seq_one_letter_code
_entity_poly.pdbx_strand_id
1 'polypeptide(L)'
;MRSQLYSRLCAMARRDCGGDAEDVVQEALLAAVRAGRTDLADAETGRWLAGVVRNQARMHARGSARRRNREAAWVAFGSDVVPIPEPNQSSDRILSRLPPGLRIVALLALTGHSRREIAWLLRLEDAALRQRVAQLRSRFAAAGLGLPSGMPGLSLDLAYGRIRDALRPLLARQGGVLASHDPDGHLFALRCSQKP
;
A
#
# COMPACT_ATOMS: atom_id res chain seq x y z
N MET A 1 38.70 12.10 -29.08
CA MET A 1 38.78 12.09 -27.60
C MET A 1 37.41 12.09 -26.90
N ARG A 2 36.50 13.04 -27.19
CA ARG A 2 35.17 13.15 -26.52
C ARG A 2 34.29 11.89 -26.62
N SER A 3 34.26 11.23 -27.78
CA SER A 3 33.48 9.99 -27.99
C SER A 3 34.03 8.79 -27.20
N GLN A 4 35.35 8.66 -27.03
CA GLN A 4 35.96 7.58 -26.25
C GLN A 4 35.68 7.70 -24.75
N LEU A 5 35.70 8.93 -24.21
CA LEU A 5 35.33 9.19 -22.81
C LEU A 5 33.86 8.84 -22.56
N TYR A 6 32.96 9.29 -23.43
CA TYR A 6 31.53 8.98 -23.33
C TYR A 6 31.25 7.47 -23.34
N SER A 7 31.83 6.73 -24.28
CA SER A 7 31.68 5.27 -24.35
C SER A 7 32.24 4.58 -23.10
N ARG A 8 33.35 5.07 -22.55
CA ARG A 8 33.92 4.55 -21.30
C ARG A 8 33.01 4.80 -20.11
N LEU A 9 32.42 5.99 -20.00
CA LEU A 9 31.49 6.32 -18.91
C LEU A 9 30.21 5.48 -19.01
N CYS A 10 29.65 5.28 -20.21
CA CYS A 10 28.51 4.40 -20.43
C CYS A 10 28.84 2.95 -20.05
N ALA A 11 30.01 2.44 -20.43
CA ALA A 11 30.44 1.09 -20.06
C ALA A 11 30.58 0.91 -18.54
N MET A 12 30.97 1.96 -17.80
CA MET A 12 30.97 1.92 -16.34
C MET A 12 29.56 1.93 -15.75
N ALA A 13 28.69 2.82 -16.23
CA ALA A 13 27.31 2.93 -15.74
C ALA A 13 26.51 1.63 -15.96
N ARG A 14 26.70 0.96 -17.11
CA ARG A 14 26.04 -0.31 -17.45
C ARG A 14 26.24 -1.41 -16.41
N ARG A 15 27.35 -1.40 -15.66
CA ARG A 15 27.62 -2.40 -14.60
C ARG A 15 26.60 -2.33 -13.47
N ASP A 16 26.09 -1.14 -13.16
CA ASP A 16 25.21 -0.92 -12.01
C ASP A 16 23.74 -0.69 -12.43
N CYS A 17 23.49 0.01 -13.53
CA CYS A 17 22.13 0.43 -13.93
C CYS A 17 21.63 -0.14 -15.27
N GLY A 18 22.43 -0.97 -15.96
CA GLY A 18 21.99 -1.66 -17.17
C GLY A 18 21.58 -0.71 -18.30
N GLY A 19 20.31 -0.77 -18.71
CA GLY A 19 19.75 0.00 -19.83
C GLY A 19 19.75 1.52 -19.63
N ASP A 20 19.70 1.99 -18.38
CA ASP A 20 19.61 3.42 -18.04
C ASP A 20 20.98 4.13 -18.03
N ALA A 21 22.01 3.47 -18.56
CA ALA A 21 23.38 3.95 -18.49
C ALA A 21 23.63 5.27 -19.22
N GLU A 22 22.92 5.51 -20.33
CA GLU A 22 23.07 6.74 -21.11
C GLU A 22 22.50 7.95 -20.37
N ASP A 23 21.34 7.79 -19.73
CA ASP A 23 20.70 8.83 -18.91
C ASP A 23 21.58 9.24 -17.73
N VAL A 24 22.14 8.24 -17.02
CA VAL A 24 23.07 8.48 -15.91
C VAL A 24 24.31 9.26 -16.37
N VAL A 25 24.85 8.93 -17.55
CA VAL A 25 26.01 9.66 -18.09
C VAL A 25 25.62 11.09 -18.50
N GLN A 26 24.42 11.29 -19.05
CA GLN A 26 23.91 12.62 -19.38
C GLN A 26 23.73 13.50 -18.13
N GLU A 27 23.18 12.95 -17.05
CA GLU A 27 23.09 13.66 -15.75
C GLU A 27 24.47 14.01 -15.18
N ALA A 28 25.45 13.12 -15.30
CA ALA A 28 26.81 13.37 -14.86
C ALA A 28 27.48 14.50 -15.66
N LEU A 29 27.24 14.56 -16.97
CA LEU A 29 27.72 15.65 -17.83
C LEU A 29 27.05 16.99 -17.47
N LEU A 30 25.75 16.99 -17.18
CA LEU A 30 25.07 18.19 -16.68
C LEU A 30 25.64 18.66 -15.32
N ALA A 31 25.97 17.73 -14.43
CA ALA A 31 26.64 18.04 -13.17
C ALA A 31 28.03 18.65 -13.39
N ALA A 32 28.79 18.16 -14.37
CA ALA A 32 30.09 18.74 -14.74
C ALA A 32 29.96 20.20 -15.20
N VAL A 33 28.98 20.49 -16.06
CA VAL A 33 28.70 21.86 -16.52
C VAL A 33 28.36 22.78 -15.35
N ARG A 34 27.49 22.33 -14.43
CA ARG A 34 27.11 23.11 -13.22
C ARG A 34 28.29 23.35 -12.27
N ALA A 35 29.25 22.43 -12.24
CA ALA A 35 30.47 22.55 -11.43
C ALA A 35 31.59 23.33 -12.12
N GLY A 36 31.35 23.87 -13.33
CA GLY A 36 32.36 24.58 -14.12
C GLY A 36 33.45 23.68 -14.72
N ARG A 37 33.27 22.36 -14.68
CA ARG A 37 34.21 21.36 -15.21
C ARG A 37 33.88 21.03 -16.67
N THR A 38 34.05 22.02 -17.55
CA THR A 38 33.69 21.90 -18.98
C THR A 38 34.81 21.35 -19.86
N ASP A 39 36.05 21.32 -19.36
CA ASP A 39 37.17 20.71 -20.07
C ASP A 39 37.18 19.19 -19.88
N LEU A 40 36.60 18.48 -20.84
CA LEU A 40 36.53 17.01 -20.85
C LEU A 40 37.83 16.34 -21.32
N ALA A 41 38.82 17.11 -21.79
CA ALA A 41 40.13 16.62 -22.16
C ALA A 41 41.06 16.50 -20.94
N ASP A 42 40.77 17.29 -19.90
CA ASP A 42 41.49 17.25 -18.63
C ASP A 42 41.28 15.90 -17.89
N ALA A 43 42.40 15.31 -17.48
CA ALA A 43 42.43 14.04 -16.78
C ALA A 43 41.82 14.13 -15.37
N GLU A 44 41.87 15.28 -14.69
CA GLU A 44 41.22 15.47 -13.39
C GLU A 44 39.69 15.45 -13.55
N THR A 45 39.17 16.21 -14.50
CA THR A 45 37.75 16.24 -14.86
C THR A 45 37.24 14.86 -15.30
N GLY A 46 38.05 14.11 -16.07
CA GLY A 46 37.74 12.72 -16.43
C GLY A 46 37.62 11.78 -15.21
N ARG A 47 38.53 11.89 -14.22
CA ARG A 47 38.46 11.09 -12.97
C ARG A 47 37.26 11.49 -12.11
N TRP A 48 36.97 12.79 -12.03
CA TRP A 48 35.82 13.30 -11.30
C TRP A 48 34.50 12.78 -11.90
N LEU A 49 34.33 12.89 -13.22
CA LEU A 49 33.18 12.35 -13.95
C LEU A 49 33.01 10.84 -13.72
N ALA A 50 34.12 10.10 -13.72
CA ALA A 50 34.06 8.68 -13.45
C ALA A 50 33.54 8.35 -12.04
N GLY A 51 33.86 9.19 -11.04
CA GLY A 51 33.31 9.11 -9.68
C GLY A 51 31.82 9.45 -9.63
N VAL A 52 31.41 10.53 -10.29
CA VAL A 52 30.01 10.97 -10.36
C VAL A 52 29.13 9.91 -11.01
N VAL A 53 29.53 9.39 -12.18
CA VAL A 53 28.81 8.32 -12.88
C VAL A 53 28.66 7.09 -12.00
N ARG A 54 29.70 6.66 -11.28
CA ARG A 54 29.59 5.51 -10.36
C ARG A 54 28.60 5.76 -9.23
N ASN A 55 28.61 6.96 -8.64
CA ASN A 55 27.69 7.26 -7.55
C ASN A 55 26.23 7.35 -8.04
N GLN A 56 26.00 8.01 -9.18
CA GLN A 56 24.69 8.11 -9.79
C GLN A 56 24.17 6.76 -10.27
N ALA A 57 24.99 5.94 -10.94
CA ALA A 57 24.60 4.59 -11.37
C ALA A 57 24.20 3.70 -10.19
N ARG A 58 24.96 3.75 -9.08
CA ARG A 58 24.62 3.02 -7.85
C ARG A 58 23.34 3.54 -7.19
N MET A 59 23.10 4.85 -7.22
CA MET A 59 21.85 5.45 -6.72
C MET A 59 20.66 5.05 -7.59
N HIS A 60 20.84 5.04 -8.91
CA HIS A 60 19.87 4.56 -9.88
C HIS A 60 19.53 3.08 -9.65
N ALA A 61 20.55 2.22 -9.51
CA ALA A 61 20.37 0.80 -9.19
C ALA A 61 19.53 0.57 -7.92
N ARG A 62 19.78 1.37 -6.87
CA ARG A 62 19.00 1.32 -5.61
C ARG A 62 17.56 1.82 -5.80
N GLY A 63 17.37 2.86 -6.61
CA GLY A 63 16.06 3.38 -6.98
C GLY A 63 15.25 2.37 -7.80
N SER A 64 15.85 1.82 -8.84
CA SER A 64 15.26 0.83 -9.74
C SER A 64 15.03 -0.52 -9.06
N ALA A 65 15.87 -0.95 -8.12
CA ALA A 65 15.58 -2.14 -7.30
C ALA A 65 14.34 -1.95 -6.42
N ARG A 66 14.17 -0.77 -5.80
CA ARG A 66 12.95 -0.44 -5.06
C ARG A 66 11.75 -0.32 -5.99
N ARG A 67 11.90 0.29 -7.16
CA ARG A 67 10.84 0.37 -8.17
C ARG A 67 10.44 -1.02 -8.66
N ARG A 68 11.39 -1.89 -9.00
CA ARG A 68 11.16 -3.27 -9.39
C ARG A 68 10.52 -4.10 -8.28
N ASN A 69 10.91 -3.90 -7.01
CA ASN A 69 10.19 -4.53 -5.90
C ASN A 69 8.75 -4.03 -5.78
N ARG A 70 8.48 -2.73 -6.03
CA ARG A 70 7.12 -2.19 -6.05
C ARG A 70 6.30 -2.73 -7.23
N GLU A 71 6.88 -2.77 -8.43
CA GLU A 71 6.22 -3.29 -9.62
C GLU A 71 6.02 -4.80 -9.53
N ALA A 72 7.00 -5.55 -9.03
CA ALA A 72 6.86 -6.98 -8.76
C ALA A 72 5.85 -7.24 -7.64
N ALA A 73 5.79 -6.40 -6.59
CA ALA A 73 4.76 -6.47 -5.57
C ALA A 73 3.37 -6.11 -6.13
N TRP A 74 3.27 -5.18 -7.07
CA TRP A 74 2.02 -4.79 -7.73
C TRP A 74 1.54 -5.86 -8.72
N VAL A 75 2.46 -6.46 -9.49
CA VAL A 75 2.19 -7.62 -10.34
C VAL A 75 1.84 -8.83 -9.49
N ALA A 76 2.49 -9.05 -8.34
CA ALA A 76 2.11 -10.10 -7.38
C ALA A 76 0.73 -9.81 -6.75
N PHE A 77 0.42 -8.55 -6.40
CA PHE A 77 -0.92 -8.14 -5.95
C PHE A 77 -1.99 -8.30 -7.03
N GLY A 78 -1.62 -8.20 -8.31
CA GLY A 78 -2.51 -8.40 -9.46
C GLY A 78 -2.56 -9.85 -9.99
N SER A 79 -1.57 -10.68 -9.66
CA SER A 79 -1.43 -12.07 -10.11
C SER A 79 -1.72 -13.10 -9.02
N ASP A 80 -1.78 -12.69 -7.75
CA ASP A 80 -2.62 -13.36 -6.77
C ASP A 80 -4.06 -13.12 -7.20
N VAL A 81 -4.47 -13.91 -8.21
CA VAL A 81 -5.77 -14.54 -8.15
C VAL A 81 -5.73 -15.34 -6.85
N VAL A 82 -5.97 -14.65 -5.72
CA VAL A 82 -6.59 -15.26 -4.55
C VAL A 82 -7.70 -16.05 -5.19
N PRO A 83 -7.68 -17.40 -5.14
CA PRO A 83 -8.81 -18.17 -5.62
C PRO A 83 -9.97 -17.52 -4.90
N ILE A 84 -10.88 -16.87 -5.65
CA ILE A 84 -12.12 -16.36 -5.07
C ILE A 84 -12.60 -17.56 -4.29
N PRO A 85 -12.61 -17.52 -2.94
CA PRO A 85 -12.96 -18.71 -2.19
C PRO A 85 -14.33 -19.06 -2.76
N GLU A 86 -14.43 -20.23 -3.41
CA GLU A 86 -15.68 -20.78 -3.93
C GLU A 86 -16.74 -20.34 -2.93
N PRO A 87 -17.67 -19.43 -3.32
CA PRO A 87 -18.42 -18.61 -2.38
C PRO A 87 -18.93 -19.57 -1.34
N ASN A 88 -18.42 -19.45 -0.10
CA ASN A 88 -18.49 -20.54 0.87
C ASN A 88 -19.97 -20.90 0.99
N GLN A 89 -20.40 -21.94 0.27
CA GLN A 89 -21.82 -22.07 -0.10
C GLN A 89 -22.64 -22.24 1.18
N SER A 90 -21.99 -22.76 2.21
CA SER A 90 -22.42 -22.88 3.59
C SER A 90 -22.71 -21.52 4.26
N SER A 91 -21.82 -20.53 4.11
CA SER A 91 -21.98 -19.19 4.69
C SER A 91 -23.11 -18.40 4.00
N ASP A 92 -23.16 -18.40 2.67
CA ASP A 92 -24.21 -17.69 1.91
C ASP A 92 -25.60 -18.31 2.12
N ARG A 93 -25.68 -19.64 2.22
CA ARG A 93 -26.93 -20.35 2.58
C ARG A 93 -27.43 -20.03 3.99
N ILE A 94 -26.55 -19.73 4.93
CA ILE A 94 -26.96 -19.37 6.30
C ILE A 94 -27.36 -17.90 6.36
N LEU A 95 -26.56 -17.01 5.76
CA LEU A 95 -26.89 -15.59 5.68
C LEU A 95 -28.26 -15.37 5.04
N SER A 96 -28.62 -16.19 4.04
CA SER A 96 -29.94 -16.17 3.41
C SER A 96 -31.11 -16.66 4.28
N ARG A 97 -30.84 -17.51 5.27
CA ARG A 97 -31.83 -18.00 6.24
C ARG A 97 -31.97 -17.10 7.48
N LEU A 98 -31.11 -16.09 7.63
CA LEU A 98 -31.19 -15.16 8.76
C LEU A 98 -32.36 -14.18 8.60
N PRO A 99 -33.07 -13.86 9.71
CA PRO A 99 -33.96 -12.71 9.77
C PRO A 99 -33.25 -11.42 9.32
N PRO A 100 -33.93 -10.48 8.65
CA PRO A 100 -33.30 -9.29 8.05
C PRO A 100 -32.43 -8.48 9.02
N GLY A 101 -32.90 -8.31 10.27
CA GLY A 101 -32.17 -7.57 11.30
C GLY A 101 -30.89 -8.25 11.79
N LEU A 102 -30.79 -9.58 11.69
CA LEU A 102 -29.59 -10.35 12.01
C LEU A 102 -28.65 -10.44 10.82
N ARG A 103 -29.21 -10.52 9.62
CA ARG A 103 -28.45 -10.54 8.36
C ARG A 103 -27.61 -9.28 8.18
N ILE A 104 -28.20 -8.10 8.41
CA ILE A 104 -27.45 -6.84 8.33
C ILE A 104 -26.34 -6.77 9.38
N VAL A 105 -26.60 -7.22 10.61
CA VAL A 105 -25.56 -7.27 11.66
C VAL A 105 -24.43 -8.22 11.27
N ALA A 106 -24.75 -9.38 10.70
CA ALA A 106 -23.77 -10.35 10.23
C ALA A 106 -22.91 -9.78 9.09
N LEU A 107 -23.54 -9.15 8.09
CA LEU A 107 -22.83 -8.51 6.97
C LEU A 107 -21.90 -7.39 7.43
N LEU A 108 -22.35 -6.53 8.34
CA LEU A 108 -21.51 -5.46 8.88
C LEU A 108 -20.33 -6.02 9.69
N ALA A 109 -20.55 -7.07 10.48
CA ALA A 109 -19.47 -7.72 11.22
C ALA A 109 -18.46 -8.42 10.28
N LEU A 110 -18.94 -9.10 9.23
CA LEU A 110 -18.08 -9.76 8.23
C LEU A 110 -17.25 -8.75 7.44
N THR A 111 -17.77 -7.53 7.24
CA THR A 111 -17.07 -6.41 6.56
C THR A 111 -16.19 -5.58 7.51
N GLY A 112 -15.99 -6.01 8.76
CA GLY A 112 -15.02 -5.39 9.66
C GLY A 112 -15.55 -4.27 10.56
N HIS A 113 -16.85 -4.01 10.59
CA HIS A 113 -17.41 -2.96 11.45
C HIS A 113 -17.31 -3.34 12.92
N SER A 114 -16.90 -2.38 13.76
CA SER A 114 -16.87 -2.59 15.21
C SER A 114 -18.27 -2.55 15.80
N ARG A 115 -18.44 -3.14 16.99
CA ARG A 115 -19.71 -3.11 17.73
C ARG A 115 -20.28 -1.69 17.87
N ARG A 116 -19.44 -0.70 18.09
CA ARG A 116 -19.85 0.72 18.21
C ARG A 116 -20.36 1.28 16.88
N GLU A 117 -19.74 0.91 15.76
CA GLU A 117 -20.20 1.32 14.42
C GLU A 117 -21.50 0.65 14.04
N ILE A 118 -21.63 -0.65 14.31
CA ILE A 118 -22.87 -1.39 14.03
C ILE A 118 -24.04 -0.80 14.84
N ALA A 119 -23.82 -0.51 16.13
CA ALA A 119 -24.82 0.15 16.96
C ALA A 119 -25.25 1.50 16.37
N TRP A 120 -24.27 2.32 15.97
CA TRP A 120 -24.53 3.63 15.38
C TRP A 120 -25.26 3.55 14.03
N LEU A 121 -24.78 2.72 13.10
CA LEU A 121 -25.35 2.54 11.76
C LEU A 121 -26.79 2.03 11.80
N LEU A 122 -27.06 1.09 12.71
CA LEU A 122 -28.38 0.46 12.84
C LEU A 122 -29.29 1.17 13.85
N ARG A 123 -28.81 2.27 14.45
CA ARG A 123 -29.51 3.00 15.53
C ARG A 123 -29.98 2.06 16.65
N LEU A 124 -29.11 1.15 17.07
CA LEU A 124 -29.39 0.18 18.12
C LEU A 124 -28.78 0.60 19.44
N GLU A 125 -29.53 0.41 20.51
CA GLU A 125 -28.97 0.41 21.86
C GLU A 125 -28.06 -0.81 22.08
N ASP A 126 -27.12 -0.68 23.01
CA ASP A 126 -26.12 -1.74 23.26
C ASP A 126 -26.76 -3.07 23.68
N ALA A 127 -27.88 -3.03 24.42
CA ALA A 127 -28.65 -4.21 24.79
C ALA A 127 -29.22 -4.93 23.56
N ALA A 128 -29.80 -4.18 22.62
CA ALA A 128 -30.36 -4.73 21.38
C ALA A 128 -29.27 -5.35 20.50
N LEU A 129 -28.09 -4.71 20.42
CA LEU A 129 -26.97 -5.26 19.67
C LEU A 129 -26.43 -6.55 20.30
N ARG A 130 -26.30 -6.61 21.64
CA ARG A 130 -25.91 -7.85 22.35
C ARG A 130 -26.87 -9.00 22.05
N GLN A 131 -28.18 -8.74 22.12
CA GLN A 131 -29.19 -9.76 21.81
C GLN A 131 -29.05 -10.27 20.37
N ARG A 132 -28.84 -9.37 19.40
CA ARG A 132 -28.65 -9.76 18.00
C ARG A 132 -27.37 -10.57 17.78
N VAL A 133 -26.27 -10.21 18.42
CA VAL A 133 -25.01 -10.97 18.36
C VAL A 133 -25.17 -12.36 19.01
N ALA A 134 -25.83 -12.45 20.17
CA ALA A 134 -26.10 -13.74 20.82
C ALA A 134 -26.97 -14.66 19.96
N GLN A 135 -28.04 -14.12 19.37
CA GLN A 135 -28.89 -14.85 18.43
C GLN A 135 -28.14 -15.30 17.17
N LEU A 136 -27.21 -14.48 16.67
CA LEU A 136 -26.37 -14.82 15.53
C LEU A 136 -25.44 -15.98 15.87
N ARG A 137 -24.76 -15.93 17.03
CA ARG A 137 -23.87 -17.01 17.50
C ARG A 137 -24.61 -18.33 17.67
N SER A 138 -25.80 -18.30 18.28
CA SER A 138 -26.64 -19.50 18.45
C SER A 138 -27.04 -20.13 17.10
N ARG A 139 -27.41 -19.31 16.11
CA ARG A 139 -27.79 -19.81 14.77
C ARG A 139 -26.61 -20.37 13.98
N PHE A 140 -25.44 -19.77 14.10
CA PHE A 140 -24.22 -20.29 13.47
C PHE A 140 -23.82 -21.64 14.08
N ALA A 141 -23.88 -21.75 15.42
CA ALA A 141 -23.61 -23.00 16.13
C ALA A 141 -24.62 -24.11 15.75
N ALA A 142 -25.91 -23.79 15.66
CA ALA A 142 -26.94 -24.74 15.23
C ALA A 142 -26.77 -25.22 13.79
N ALA A 143 -26.14 -24.41 12.93
CA ALA A 143 -25.86 -24.76 11.55
C ALA A 143 -24.54 -25.54 11.38
N GLY A 144 -23.86 -25.90 12.48
CA GLY A 144 -22.59 -26.63 12.44
C GLY A 144 -21.42 -25.82 11.88
N LEU A 145 -21.59 -24.50 11.74
CA LEU A 145 -20.50 -23.60 11.36
C LEU A 145 -19.83 -23.07 12.62
N GLY A 146 -18.51 -23.25 12.69
CA GLY A 146 -17.70 -22.38 13.51
C GLY A 146 -17.93 -20.93 13.07
N LEU A 147 -18.01 -19.99 14.03
CA LEU A 147 -17.79 -18.60 13.65
C LEU A 147 -16.45 -18.55 12.91
N PRO A 148 -16.38 -17.89 11.74
CA PRO A 148 -15.11 -17.77 11.04
C PRO A 148 -14.08 -17.23 12.03
N SER A 149 -13.01 -18.00 12.24
CA SER A 149 -11.89 -17.64 13.10
C SER A 149 -11.17 -16.48 12.41
N GLY A 150 -11.59 -15.26 12.75
CA GLY A 150 -11.18 -14.03 12.09
C GLY A 150 -12.28 -13.46 11.20
N MET A 151 -12.40 -12.13 11.19
CA MET A 151 -13.31 -11.42 10.28
C MET A 151 -12.81 -11.61 8.84
N PRO A 152 -13.54 -12.32 7.96
CA PRO A 152 -13.07 -12.60 6.61
C PRO A 152 -12.99 -11.34 5.73
N GLY A 153 -13.59 -10.21 6.12
CA GLY A 153 -13.47 -8.94 5.39
C GLY A 153 -12.21 -8.14 5.67
N LEU A 154 -11.32 -8.60 6.54
CA LEU A 154 -10.03 -7.95 6.85
C LEU A 154 -8.85 -8.93 6.67
N SER A 155 -8.96 -9.90 5.77
CA SER A 155 -7.82 -10.72 5.33
C SER A 155 -6.98 -9.94 4.31
N LEU A 156 -6.51 -8.77 4.70
CA LEU A 156 -5.47 -8.04 4.02
C LEU A 156 -4.32 -7.93 5.04
N ASP A 157 -3.07 -8.02 4.59
CA ASP A 157 -1.84 -8.15 5.42
C ASP A 157 -1.57 -7.02 6.44
N LEU A 158 -2.54 -6.13 6.64
CA LEU A 158 -2.45 -4.95 7.48
C LEU A 158 -3.26 -5.11 8.78
N ALA A 159 -2.72 -4.58 9.88
CA ALA A 159 -3.39 -4.55 11.17
C ALA A 159 -4.47 -3.45 11.24
N TYR A 160 -5.59 -3.63 10.52
CA TYR A 160 -6.67 -2.63 10.38
C TYR A 160 -7.19 -2.04 11.69
N GLY A 161 -7.27 -2.85 12.76
CA GLY A 161 -7.63 -2.36 14.09
C GLY A 161 -6.68 -1.27 14.59
N ARG A 162 -5.36 -1.51 14.47
CA ARG A 162 -4.32 -0.55 14.85
C ARG A 162 -4.28 0.66 13.94
N ILE A 163 -4.49 0.45 12.64
CA ILE A 163 -4.59 1.55 11.65
C ILE A 163 -5.74 2.48 12.04
N ARG A 164 -6.92 1.93 12.32
CA ARG A 164 -8.07 2.71 12.76
C ARG A 164 -7.82 3.48 14.06
N ASP A 165 -7.23 2.82 15.06
CA ASP A 165 -6.90 3.45 16.34
C ASP A 165 -5.93 4.62 16.17
N ALA A 166 -5.03 4.55 15.18
CA ALA A 166 -4.12 5.63 14.83
C ALA A 166 -4.76 6.73 13.95
N LEU A 167 -5.69 6.38 13.06
CA LEU A 167 -6.39 7.34 12.18
C LEU A 167 -7.34 8.25 12.94
N ARG A 168 -7.99 7.75 14.00
CA ARG A 168 -8.96 8.51 14.79
C ARG A 168 -8.36 9.78 15.46
N PRO A 169 -7.22 9.72 16.18
CA PRO A 169 -6.59 10.92 16.71
C PRO A 169 -5.96 11.78 15.60
N LEU A 170 -5.47 11.18 14.51
CA LEU A 170 -4.95 11.92 13.36
C LEU A 170 -6.03 12.82 12.73
N LEU A 171 -7.22 12.27 12.48
CA LEU A 171 -8.36 12.99 11.91
C LEU A 171 -8.77 14.16 12.80
N ALA A 172 -8.86 13.94 14.12
CA ALA A 172 -9.21 14.96 15.10
C ALA A 172 -8.17 16.10 15.15
N ARG A 173 -6.88 15.79 15.13
CA ARG A 173 -5.79 16.79 15.17
C ARG A 173 -5.74 17.65 13.91
N GLN A 174 -6.06 17.08 12.75
CA GLN A 174 -5.95 17.75 11.46
C GLN A 174 -7.24 18.48 11.04
N GLY A 175 -8.32 18.35 11.82
CA GLY A 175 -9.64 18.87 11.45
C GLY A 175 -10.12 18.34 10.10
N GLY A 176 -9.73 17.11 9.77
CA GLY A 176 -10.04 16.48 8.49
C GLY A 176 -11.48 15.96 8.42
N VAL A 177 -11.96 15.69 7.21
CA VAL A 177 -13.28 15.12 6.93
C VAL A 177 -13.20 13.60 6.79
N LEU A 178 -12.07 13.10 6.28
CA LEU A 178 -11.83 11.67 6.06
C LEU A 178 -10.40 11.32 6.45
N ALA A 179 -10.20 10.15 7.05
CA ALA A 179 -8.87 9.57 7.28
C ALA A 179 -8.86 8.13 6.77
N SER A 180 -7.80 7.77 6.06
CA SER A 180 -7.62 6.45 5.47
C SER A 180 -6.14 6.08 5.43
N HIS A 181 -5.81 4.96 4.81
CA HIS A 181 -4.46 4.50 4.59
C HIS A 181 -4.26 4.07 3.13
N ASP A 182 -3.03 4.21 2.65
CA ASP A 182 -2.56 3.63 1.39
C ASP A 182 -2.43 2.10 1.55
N PRO A 183 -2.47 1.26 0.49
CA PRO A 183 -2.04 -0.14 0.48
C PRO A 183 -0.78 -0.48 1.31
N ASP A 184 0.16 0.45 1.47
CA ASP A 184 1.36 0.28 2.30
C ASP A 184 1.12 0.46 3.82
N GLY A 185 -0.11 0.79 4.23
CA GLY A 185 -0.45 1.12 5.61
C GLY A 185 -0.11 2.56 6.03
N HIS A 186 0.35 3.41 5.09
CA HIS A 186 0.63 4.81 5.37
C HIS A 186 -0.66 5.59 5.62
N LEU A 187 -0.74 6.20 6.79
CA LEU A 187 -1.93 6.94 7.24
C LEU A 187 -1.99 8.32 6.59
N PHE A 188 -3.16 8.68 6.07
CA PHE A 188 -3.41 10.03 5.56
C PHE A 188 -4.78 10.55 6.01
N ALA A 189 -4.90 11.88 6.08
CA ALA A 189 -6.14 12.58 6.40
C ALA A 189 -6.43 13.65 5.33
N LEU A 190 -7.66 13.71 4.85
CA LEU A 190 -8.15 14.68 3.89
C LEU A 190 -8.88 15.81 4.63
N ARG A 191 -8.55 17.06 4.30
CA ARG A 191 -9.20 18.26 4.82
C ARG A 191 -9.82 19.04 3.66
N CYS A 192 -11.01 19.61 3.88
CA CYS A 192 -11.53 20.61 2.96
C CYS A 192 -10.63 21.84 3.00
N SER A 193 -10.23 22.36 1.83
CA SER A 193 -9.45 23.60 1.76
C SER A 193 -10.30 24.83 2.07
N GLN A 194 -11.62 24.72 1.88
CA GLN A 194 -12.59 25.75 2.22
C GLN A 194 -13.21 25.43 3.60
N LYS A 195 -13.30 26.46 4.45
CA LYS A 195 -14.06 26.36 5.71
C LYS A 195 -15.55 26.21 5.35
N PRO A 196 -16.28 25.27 5.98
CA PRO A 196 -17.73 25.25 5.89
C PRO A 196 -18.36 26.51 6.51
#